data_AF-A0A9W9A2R9-F1
#
_entry.id   AF-A0A9W9A2R9-F1
#
_cell.length_a   1.000
_cell.length_b   1.000
_cell.length_c   1.000
_cell.angle_alpha   90.00
_cell.angle_beta   90.00
_cell.angle_gamma   90.00
#
_symmetry.space_group_name_H-M   'P 1'
#
loop_
_entity.id
_entity.type
_entity.pdbx_description
1 polymer ?
#
loop_
_entity_poly.entity_id
_entity_poly.type
_entity_poly.pdbx_seq_one_letter_code
_entity_poly.pdbx_strand_id
1 'polypeptide(L)'
;MKTLYCLSKRSKLVYSHYLGVFVRRFYHHPPAILPIKPLVGQHKPILWLDDQFQNPHWLSDEFTLIFNPTVETLHQLIRESKFSTAHRVRCTLQDQGNDIPHNMIFLDAALGEINTLSSVTYHAFYGWLKLLPAKHVLNSGKRNPFRVFGSLYRSGRPSQDLEAILGMVKIASSKGYLLEELKRVLPLMTLLIKPTSGLALMLEFEKGYLDYITTVEPQNVQRHASLAREALILGCCEAKGRWMRTAMKLLKRSNQEGVSVSPEVANLVMMLKGNTIG
;
A
#
# COMPACT_ATOMS: atom_id res chain seq x y z
N MET A 1 39.28 16.69 -9.48
CA MET A 1 38.41 15.49 -9.46
C MET A 1 38.27 14.79 -8.09
N LYS A 2 38.99 15.16 -7.01
CA LYS A 2 38.86 14.49 -5.69
C LYS A 2 37.77 15.06 -4.76
N THR A 3 37.26 16.26 -5.02
CA THR A 3 36.28 16.97 -4.16
C THR A 3 34.83 16.50 -4.34
N LEU A 4 34.44 16.01 -5.53
CA LEU A 4 33.09 15.50 -5.82
C LEU A 4 32.80 14.14 -5.17
N TYR A 5 33.83 13.33 -4.91
CA TYR A 5 33.67 12.01 -4.29
C TYR A 5 33.39 12.09 -2.77
N CYS A 6 33.83 13.16 -2.10
CA CYS A 6 33.63 13.35 -0.66
C CYS A 6 32.19 13.77 -0.30
N LEU A 7 31.53 14.56 -1.15
CA LEU A 7 30.16 15.01 -0.93
C LEU A 7 29.13 13.88 -1.12
N SER A 8 29.33 13.00 -2.10
CA SER A 8 28.48 11.83 -2.36
C SER A 8 28.38 10.87 -1.16
N LYS A 9 29.49 10.66 -0.41
CA LYS A 9 29.50 9.83 0.80
C LYS A 9 28.81 10.50 1.99
N ARG A 10 29.00 11.82 2.18
CA ARG A 10 28.32 12.58 3.25
C ARG A 10 26.80 12.63 3.05
N SER A 11 26.33 12.85 1.82
CA SER A 11 24.89 12.84 1.52
C SER A 11 24.25 11.48 1.81
N LYS A 12 24.91 10.36 1.44
CA LYS A 12 24.40 9.00 1.75
C LYS A 12 24.34 8.70 3.26
N LEU A 13 25.34 9.16 4.04
CA LEU A 13 25.42 8.90 5.47
C LEU A 13 24.35 9.68 6.26
N VAL A 14 24.17 10.95 5.92
CA VAL A 14 23.14 11.81 6.51
C VAL A 14 21.73 11.25 6.22
N TYR A 15 21.51 10.74 5.01
CA TYR A 15 20.20 10.26 4.55
C TYR A 15 19.79 8.88 5.11
N SER A 16 20.73 7.93 5.16
CA SER A 16 20.50 6.63 5.82
C SER A 16 20.19 6.81 7.31
N HIS A 17 20.78 7.82 7.93
CA HIS A 17 20.51 8.19 9.31
C HIS A 17 19.10 8.79 9.45
N TYR A 18 18.69 9.72 8.58
CA TYR A 18 17.34 10.31 8.64
C TYR A 18 16.22 9.28 8.42
N LEU A 19 16.29 8.45 7.38
CA LEU A 19 15.24 7.45 7.12
C LEU A 19 15.22 6.36 8.21
N GLY A 20 16.38 6.00 8.78
CA GLY A 20 16.50 4.99 9.83
C GLY A 20 16.05 5.48 11.22
N VAL A 21 16.39 6.71 11.59
CA VAL A 21 15.97 7.35 12.85
C VAL A 21 14.50 7.72 12.82
N PHE A 22 14.00 8.16 11.67
CA PHE A 22 12.60 8.47 11.46
C PHE A 22 11.71 7.24 11.69
N VAL A 23 12.03 6.08 11.11
CA VAL A 23 11.24 4.84 11.27
C VAL A 23 11.30 4.26 12.70
N ARG A 24 12.40 4.45 13.44
CA ARG A 24 12.55 3.91 14.81
C ARG A 24 11.69 4.61 15.87
N ARG A 25 11.30 5.88 15.66
CA ARG A 25 10.49 6.62 16.64
C ARG A 25 9.01 6.20 16.71
N PHE A 26 8.52 5.36 15.78
CA PHE A 26 7.09 5.03 15.65
C PHE A 26 6.68 3.68 16.25
N TYR A 27 7.62 2.88 16.79
CA TYR A 27 7.34 1.52 17.30
C TYR A 27 6.82 1.46 18.75
N HIS A 28 6.52 2.60 19.39
CA HIS A 28 6.31 2.67 20.85
C HIS A 28 4.96 3.25 21.29
N HIS A 29 3.85 2.99 20.59
CA HIS A 29 2.52 3.40 21.08
C HIS A 29 1.59 2.19 21.28
N PRO A 30 0.89 2.10 22.42
CA PRO A 30 -0.08 1.05 22.68
C PRO A 30 -1.34 1.25 21.80
N PRO A 31 -2.03 0.16 21.42
CA PRO A 31 -3.23 0.26 20.59
C PRO A 31 -4.38 0.94 21.36
N ALA A 32 -5.00 1.93 20.72
CA ALA A 32 -6.28 2.45 21.16
C ALA A 32 -7.38 1.40 20.92
N ILE A 33 -8.24 1.22 21.92
CA ILE A 33 -9.34 0.25 21.94
C ILE A 33 -10.38 0.64 20.87
N LEU A 34 -10.72 -0.30 19.98
CA LEU A 34 -11.75 -0.13 18.95
C LEU A 34 -13.16 -0.12 19.57
N PRO A 35 -14.12 0.64 19.01
CA PRO A 35 -15.51 0.62 19.48
C PRO A 35 -16.17 -0.73 19.17
N ILE A 36 -16.77 -1.34 20.19
CA ILE A 36 -17.39 -2.68 20.17
C ILE A 36 -18.86 -2.62 19.72
N LYS A 37 -19.36 -1.45 19.29
CA LYS A 37 -20.79 -1.28 18.96
C LYS A 37 -21.01 -1.03 17.45
N PRO A 38 -22.05 -1.65 16.85
CA PRO A 38 -22.42 -1.40 15.46
C PRO A 38 -22.84 0.07 15.26
N LEU A 39 -22.57 0.60 14.07
CA LEU A 39 -22.97 1.94 13.67
C LEU A 39 -24.50 2.09 13.72
N VAL A 40 -24.96 3.27 14.16
CA VAL A 40 -26.38 3.58 14.39
C VAL A 40 -27.20 3.33 13.12
N GLY A 41 -28.18 2.41 13.19
CA GLY A 41 -29.18 2.17 12.13
C GLY A 41 -29.29 0.74 11.58
N GLN A 42 -28.44 -0.21 11.99
CA GLN A 42 -28.49 -1.59 11.49
C GLN A 42 -29.06 -2.58 12.53
N HIS A 43 -30.21 -3.20 12.23
CA HIS A 43 -30.83 -4.22 13.09
C HIS A 43 -30.48 -5.68 12.72
N LYS A 44 -30.00 -5.96 11.49
CA LYS A 44 -29.44 -7.26 11.06
C LYS A 44 -28.47 -7.05 9.88
N PRO A 45 -27.43 -7.89 9.71
CA PRO A 45 -26.54 -7.83 8.54
C PRO A 45 -27.30 -8.31 7.30
N ILE A 46 -27.61 -7.38 6.39
CA ILE A 46 -28.19 -7.69 5.08
C ILE A 46 -27.04 -8.13 4.16
N LEU A 47 -27.03 -9.42 3.82
CA LEU A 47 -26.16 -9.99 2.80
C LEU A 47 -26.61 -9.51 1.42
N TRP A 48 -25.83 -8.61 0.80
CA TRP A 48 -26.00 -8.25 -0.60
C TRP A 48 -25.37 -9.36 -1.46
N LEU A 49 -26.20 -10.30 -1.89
CA LEU A 49 -25.88 -11.35 -2.85
C LEU A 49 -25.99 -10.80 -4.27
N ASP A 50 -25.00 -10.01 -4.70
CA ASP A 50 -24.82 -9.70 -6.11
C ASP A 50 -23.56 -10.40 -6.63
N ASP A 51 -23.73 -11.11 -7.76
CA ASP A 51 -22.76 -11.83 -8.62
C ASP A 51 -23.16 -13.28 -8.98
N GLN A 52 -24.20 -13.89 -8.37
CA GLN A 52 -24.63 -15.27 -8.73
C GLN A 52 -26.10 -15.45 -9.16
N PHE A 53 -26.91 -14.40 -9.15
CA PHE A 53 -28.34 -14.52 -9.46
C PHE A 53 -28.71 -13.87 -10.81
N GLN A 54 -28.21 -14.47 -11.92
CA GLN A 54 -28.75 -14.21 -13.26
C GLN A 54 -29.65 -15.34 -13.78
N ASN A 55 -30.02 -16.30 -12.94
CA ASN A 55 -30.90 -17.41 -13.34
C ASN A 55 -32.28 -17.27 -12.66
N PRO A 56 -33.31 -16.78 -13.37
CA PRO A 56 -34.61 -16.43 -12.77
C PRO A 56 -35.48 -17.65 -12.36
N HIS A 57 -35.00 -18.88 -12.53
CA HIS A 57 -35.76 -20.09 -12.21
C HIS A 57 -35.66 -20.59 -10.75
N TRP A 58 -34.92 -19.90 -9.87
CA TRP A 58 -34.70 -20.34 -8.48
C TRP A 58 -35.57 -19.63 -7.44
N LEU A 59 -36.51 -18.78 -7.87
CA LEU A 59 -37.47 -18.13 -6.98
C LEU A 59 -38.71 -19.02 -6.80
N SER A 60 -38.53 -20.17 -6.14
CA SER A 60 -39.62 -20.84 -5.42
C SER A 60 -39.29 -20.79 -3.93
N ASP A 61 -40.32 -20.52 -3.14
CA ASP A 61 -40.30 -20.12 -1.74
C ASP A 61 -39.35 -20.90 -0.79
N GLU A 62 -38.84 -20.17 0.21
CA GLU A 62 -38.28 -20.66 1.49
C GLU A 62 -36.88 -21.29 1.59
N PHE A 63 -36.00 -21.18 0.60
CA PHE A 63 -34.57 -21.47 0.85
C PHE A 63 -33.82 -20.23 1.34
N THR A 64 -33.92 -19.96 2.65
CA THR A 64 -32.81 -19.25 3.31
C THR A 64 -31.63 -20.23 3.34
N LEU A 65 -30.84 -20.26 2.27
CA LEU A 65 -29.56 -20.96 2.27
C LEU A 65 -28.73 -20.34 3.40
N ILE A 66 -28.68 -21.03 4.54
CA ILE A 66 -27.80 -20.68 5.65
C ILE A 66 -26.39 -20.98 5.16
N PHE A 67 -25.80 -19.98 4.50
CA PHE A 67 -24.41 -20.02 4.13
C PHE A 67 -23.60 -19.92 5.42
N ASN A 68 -23.07 -21.05 5.89
CA ASN A 68 -22.14 -21.10 7.01
C ASN A 68 -20.72 -20.90 6.45
N PRO A 69 -20.16 -19.67 6.49
CA PRO A 69 -18.83 -19.43 5.98
C PRO A 69 -17.81 -20.24 6.78
N THR A 70 -16.94 -20.97 6.07
CA THR A 70 -15.80 -21.67 6.67
C THR A 70 -14.49 -21.20 6.04
N VAL A 71 -13.38 -21.47 6.72
CA VAL A 71 -12.03 -21.19 6.20
C VAL A 71 -11.78 -21.99 4.92
N GLU A 72 -12.33 -23.19 4.82
CA GLU A 72 -12.29 -24.06 3.65
C GLU A 72 -13.05 -23.44 2.47
N THR A 73 -14.25 -22.90 2.69
CA THR A 73 -15.02 -22.19 1.65
C THR A 73 -14.27 -20.95 1.16
N LEU A 74 -13.65 -20.19 2.07
CA LEU A 74 -12.80 -19.06 1.70
C LEU A 74 -11.65 -19.49 0.79
N HIS A 75 -10.98 -20.59 1.11
CA HIS A 75 -9.88 -21.13 0.32
C HIS A 75 -10.32 -21.58 -1.07
N GLN A 76 -11.46 -22.27 -1.18
CA GLN A 76 -12.02 -22.68 -2.45
C GLN A 76 -12.36 -21.48 -3.35
N LEU A 77 -13.00 -20.45 -2.80
CA LEU A 77 -13.33 -19.23 -3.55
C LEU A 77 -12.08 -18.51 -4.09
N ILE A 78 -10.98 -18.51 -3.32
CA ILE A 78 -9.71 -17.93 -3.75
C ILE A 78 -9.10 -18.74 -4.90
N ARG A 79 -9.12 -20.08 -4.80
CA ARG A 79 -8.64 -20.98 -5.89
C ARG A 79 -9.45 -20.80 -7.17
N GLU A 80 -10.76 -20.58 -7.04
CA GLU A 80 -11.66 -20.32 -8.17
C GLU A 80 -11.61 -18.86 -8.67
N SER A 81 -10.70 -18.03 -8.16
CA SER A 81 -10.58 -16.59 -8.50
C SER A 81 -11.85 -15.76 -8.23
N LYS A 82 -12.73 -16.22 -7.33
CA LYS A 82 -13.97 -15.52 -6.92
C LYS A 82 -13.69 -14.52 -5.79
N PHE A 83 -12.81 -13.53 -6.04
CA PHE A 83 -12.26 -12.65 -5.01
C PHE A 83 -13.29 -11.76 -4.29
N SER A 84 -14.32 -11.27 -5.00
CA SER A 84 -15.39 -10.46 -4.38
C SER A 84 -16.18 -11.26 -3.34
N THR A 85 -16.52 -12.51 -3.68
CA THR A 85 -17.20 -13.44 -2.76
C THR A 85 -16.26 -13.87 -1.63
N ALA A 86 -15.00 -14.19 -1.94
CA ALA A 86 -14.00 -14.50 -0.93
C ALA A 86 -13.81 -13.36 0.09
N HIS A 87 -13.82 -12.11 -0.36
CA HIS A 87 -13.74 -10.94 0.53
C HIS A 87 -14.93 -10.90 1.50
N ARG A 88 -16.16 -11.10 0.99
CA ARG A 88 -17.37 -11.16 1.82
C ARG A 88 -17.29 -12.27 2.87
N VAL A 89 -16.93 -13.48 2.47
CA VAL A 89 -16.74 -14.63 3.37
C VAL A 89 -15.70 -14.33 4.45
N ARG A 90 -14.58 -13.72 4.06
CA ARG A 90 -13.53 -13.30 4.99
C ARG A 90 -14.05 -12.29 6.02
N CYS A 91 -14.76 -11.25 5.61
CA CYS A 91 -15.37 -10.29 6.53
C CYS A 91 -16.29 -11.01 7.54
N THR A 92 -17.18 -11.89 7.06
CA THR A 92 -18.10 -12.62 7.94
C THR A 92 -17.36 -13.52 8.94
N LEU A 93 -16.31 -14.22 8.51
CA LEU A 93 -15.47 -15.02 9.41
C LEU A 93 -14.81 -14.16 10.49
N GLN A 94 -14.31 -12.98 10.13
CA GLN A 94 -13.72 -12.03 11.09
C GLN A 94 -14.75 -11.48 12.08
N ASP A 95 -15.95 -11.15 11.61
CA ASP A 95 -17.06 -10.65 12.46
C ASP A 95 -17.53 -11.72 13.45
N GLN A 96 -17.43 -13.00 13.09
CA GLN A 96 -17.68 -14.14 13.97
C GLN A 96 -16.54 -14.44 14.97
N GLY A 97 -15.44 -13.70 14.90
CA GLY A 97 -14.27 -13.91 15.77
C GLY A 97 -13.41 -15.12 15.40
N ASN A 98 -13.57 -15.69 14.21
CA ASN A 98 -12.72 -16.79 13.75
C ASN A 98 -11.33 -16.27 13.40
N ASP A 99 -10.28 -16.94 13.90
CA ASP A 99 -8.91 -16.63 13.49
C ASP A 99 -8.65 -17.19 12.09
N ILE A 100 -8.27 -16.31 11.16
CA ILE A 100 -7.97 -16.69 9.79
C ILE A 100 -6.45 -16.85 9.68
N PRO A 101 -5.94 -18.06 9.38
CA PRO A 101 -4.51 -18.31 9.25
C PRO A 101 -3.89 -17.37 8.21
N HIS A 102 -2.92 -16.56 8.63
CA HIS A 102 -2.34 -15.52 7.77
C HIS A 102 -1.50 -16.09 6.61
N ASN A 103 -0.97 -17.32 6.77
CA ASN A 103 0.10 -17.83 5.91
C ASN A 103 -0.38 -18.83 4.84
N MET A 104 -1.37 -19.67 5.10
CA MET A 104 -1.61 -20.85 4.25
C MET A 104 -2.54 -20.63 3.05
N ILE A 105 -3.55 -19.77 3.16
CA ILE A 105 -4.54 -19.61 2.06
C ILE A 105 -4.09 -18.57 1.05
N PHE A 106 -3.29 -17.61 1.50
CA PHE A 106 -2.97 -16.44 0.73
C PHE A 106 -1.64 -16.63 -0.01
N LEU A 107 -0.58 -17.07 0.67
CA LEU A 107 0.77 -16.99 0.11
C LEU A 107 0.98 -17.87 -1.14
N ASP A 108 0.54 -19.13 -1.10
CA ASP A 108 0.82 -20.11 -2.16
C ASP A 108 0.08 -19.77 -3.46
N ALA A 109 -1.16 -19.29 -3.36
CA ALA A 109 -1.93 -18.83 -4.52
C ALA A 109 -1.27 -17.61 -5.19
N ALA A 110 -0.82 -16.63 -4.40
CA ALA A 110 -0.16 -15.44 -4.95
C ALA A 110 1.21 -15.75 -5.55
N LEU A 111 1.99 -16.64 -4.93
CA LEU A 111 3.29 -17.06 -5.46
C LEU A 111 3.15 -17.90 -6.73
N GLY A 112 2.11 -18.72 -6.85
CA GLY A 112 1.79 -19.46 -8.07
C GLY A 112 1.54 -18.54 -9.26
N GLU A 113 0.74 -17.49 -9.07
CA GLU A 113 0.42 -16.49 -10.10
C GLU A 113 1.61 -15.59 -10.48
N ILE A 114 2.49 -15.28 -9.52
CA ILE A 114 3.70 -14.49 -9.79
C ILE A 114 4.68 -15.22 -10.71
N ASN A 115 4.70 -16.55 -10.69
CA ASN A 115 5.62 -17.31 -11.55
C ASN A 115 5.11 -17.43 -13.00
N THR A 116 3.85 -17.09 -13.28
CA THR A 116 3.19 -17.24 -14.58
C THR A 116 2.82 -15.91 -15.24
N LEU A 117 3.28 -14.79 -14.67
CA LEU A 117 2.87 -13.40 -14.98
C LEU A 117 2.57 -13.13 -16.46
N SER A 118 1.30 -13.26 -16.83
CA SER A 118 0.66 -12.83 -18.07
C SER A 118 -0.42 -11.78 -17.75
N SER A 119 -0.95 -11.04 -18.73
CA SER A 119 -1.95 -9.98 -18.45
C SER A 119 -3.19 -10.47 -17.69
N VAL A 120 -3.58 -11.74 -17.85
CA VAL A 120 -4.68 -12.41 -17.14
C VAL A 120 -4.37 -12.61 -15.65
N THR A 121 -3.10 -12.82 -15.28
CA THR A 121 -2.66 -13.07 -13.90
C THR A 121 -2.64 -11.81 -13.02
N TYR A 122 -2.55 -10.60 -13.59
CA TYR A 122 -2.56 -9.36 -12.79
C TYR A 122 -3.89 -9.12 -12.07
N HIS A 123 -5.01 -9.47 -12.69
CA HIS A 123 -6.32 -9.30 -12.04
C HIS A 123 -6.45 -10.23 -10.83
N ALA A 124 -6.03 -11.49 -10.97
CA ALA A 124 -6.00 -12.44 -9.86
C ALA A 124 -5.05 -11.99 -8.74
N PHE A 125 -3.85 -11.55 -9.10
CA PHE A 125 -2.87 -11.01 -8.18
C PHE A 125 -3.40 -9.79 -7.39
N TYR A 126 -4.03 -8.82 -8.06
CA TYR A 126 -4.61 -7.66 -7.38
C TYR A 126 -5.85 -7.99 -6.56
N GLY A 127 -6.71 -8.89 -7.05
CA GLY A 127 -7.85 -9.42 -6.31
C GLY A 127 -7.40 -10.06 -4.99
N TRP A 128 -6.31 -10.83 -5.05
CA TRP A 128 -5.68 -11.41 -3.89
C TRP A 128 -5.10 -10.36 -2.93
N LEU A 129 -4.35 -9.37 -3.42
CA LEU A 129 -3.73 -8.35 -2.57
C LEU A 129 -4.78 -7.54 -1.78
N LYS A 130 -5.98 -7.38 -2.34
CA LYS A 130 -7.10 -6.74 -1.64
C LYS A 130 -7.60 -7.54 -0.43
N LEU A 131 -7.38 -8.86 -0.39
CA LEU A 131 -7.73 -9.71 0.75
C LEU A 131 -6.75 -9.59 1.92
N LEU A 132 -5.55 -9.02 1.71
CA LEU A 132 -4.59 -8.84 2.80
C LEU A 132 -5.14 -7.91 3.89
N PRO A 133 -4.82 -8.16 5.18
CA PRO A 133 -5.29 -7.30 6.26
C PRO A 133 -4.67 -5.90 6.19
N ALA A 134 -5.49 -4.90 6.52
CA ALA A 134 -5.01 -3.54 6.72
C ALA A 134 -4.18 -3.45 8.00
N LYS A 135 -3.30 -2.43 8.09
CA LYS A 135 -2.29 -2.33 9.14
C LYS A 135 -2.87 -2.28 10.56
N HIS A 136 -4.03 -1.67 10.76
CA HIS A 136 -4.68 -1.55 12.07
C HIS A 136 -5.31 -2.85 12.57
N VAL A 137 -5.58 -3.80 11.67
CA VAL A 137 -6.15 -5.12 12.01
C VAL A 137 -5.08 -6.06 12.55
N LEU A 138 -3.81 -5.78 12.24
CA LEU A 138 -2.69 -6.57 12.71
C LEU A 138 -2.37 -6.22 14.17
N ASN A 139 -2.40 -7.22 15.04
CA ASN A 139 -1.89 -7.09 16.41
C ASN A 139 -0.43 -6.60 16.39
N SER A 140 -0.06 -5.80 17.38
CA SER A 140 1.31 -5.31 17.61
C SER A 140 2.30 -6.48 17.57
N GLY A 141 3.14 -6.53 16.54
CA GLY A 141 4.15 -7.59 16.34
C GLY A 141 3.93 -8.46 15.10
N LYS A 142 2.74 -8.47 14.49
CA LYS A 142 2.52 -9.16 13.21
C LYS A 142 3.27 -8.43 12.09
N ARG A 143 3.97 -9.18 11.24
CA ARG A 143 4.80 -8.64 10.15
C ARG A 143 3.90 -8.12 9.02
N ASN A 144 4.33 -7.04 8.36
CA ASN A 144 3.69 -6.52 7.14
C ASN A 144 3.56 -7.67 6.10
N PRO A 145 2.33 -7.99 5.64
CA PRO A 145 2.09 -9.13 4.76
C PRO A 145 2.65 -8.92 3.36
N PHE A 146 2.84 -7.68 2.91
CA PHE A 146 3.44 -7.37 1.61
C PHE A 146 4.94 -7.72 1.55
N ARG A 147 5.59 -7.95 2.71
CA ARG A 147 7.02 -8.35 2.74
C ARG A 147 7.31 -9.66 2.04
N VAL A 148 6.32 -10.55 1.94
CA VAL A 148 6.50 -11.86 1.30
C VAL A 148 6.76 -11.74 -0.21
N PHE A 149 6.35 -10.62 -0.81
CA PHE A 149 6.62 -10.27 -2.21
C PHE A 149 7.99 -9.64 -2.41
N GLY A 150 8.89 -9.79 -1.43
CA GLY A 150 10.29 -9.37 -1.54
C GLY A 150 11.00 -9.93 -2.79
N SER A 151 10.56 -11.08 -3.30
CA SER A 151 11.04 -11.70 -4.53
C SER A 151 10.77 -10.85 -5.77
N LEU A 152 9.61 -10.18 -5.89
CA LEU A 152 9.31 -9.29 -7.02
C LEU A 152 10.33 -8.15 -7.15
N TYR A 153 10.83 -7.66 -6.02
CA TYR A 153 11.86 -6.61 -6.00
C TYR A 153 13.27 -7.15 -6.30
N ARG A 154 13.48 -8.48 -6.17
CA ARG A 154 14.80 -9.13 -6.22
C ARG A 154 15.01 -10.06 -7.41
N SER A 155 13.95 -10.40 -8.17
CA SER A 155 13.92 -11.40 -9.26
C SER A 155 14.81 -11.07 -10.47
N GLY A 156 15.68 -10.07 -10.40
CA GLY A 156 16.64 -9.71 -11.44
C GLY A 156 16.05 -8.95 -12.63
N ARG A 157 14.71 -8.96 -12.80
CA ARG A 157 14.00 -8.24 -13.87
C ARG A 157 12.82 -7.37 -13.38
N PRO A 158 13.02 -6.50 -12.37
CA PRO A 158 11.95 -5.67 -11.83
C PRO A 158 11.36 -4.67 -12.85
N SER A 159 12.01 -4.46 -14.00
CA SER A 159 11.48 -3.71 -15.12
C SER A 159 10.33 -4.42 -15.85
N GLN A 160 10.34 -5.76 -15.90
CA GLN A 160 9.26 -6.55 -16.52
C GLN A 160 8.03 -6.59 -15.61
N ASP A 161 8.26 -6.70 -14.30
CA ASP A 161 7.22 -6.79 -13.28
C ASP A 161 6.81 -5.41 -12.73
N LEU A 162 7.28 -4.32 -13.34
CA LEU A 162 7.13 -2.97 -12.80
C LEU A 162 5.66 -2.60 -12.60
N GLU A 163 4.79 -2.99 -13.54
CA GLU A 163 3.35 -2.77 -13.41
C GLU A 163 2.77 -3.48 -12.18
N ALA A 164 3.08 -4.77 -11.99
CA ALA A 164 2.67 -5.56 -10.83
C ALA A 164 3.15 -4.92 -9.52
N ILE A 165 4.43 -4.54 -9.48
CA ILE A 165 5.04 -3.94 -8.28
C ILE A 165 4.34 -2.63 -7.93
N LEU A 166 4.08 -1.78 -8.92
CA LEU A 166 3.43 -0.49 -8.70
C LEU A 166 1.95 -0.66 -8.31
N GLY A 167 1.23 -1.60 -8.92
CA GLY A 167 -0.13 -1.97 -8.53
C GLY A 167 -0.19 -2.52 -7.10
N MET A 168 0.79 -3.35 -6.72
CA MET A 168 0.92 -3.85 -5.36
C MET A 168 1.13 -2.73 -4.35
N VAL A 169 2.03 -1.78 -4.63
CA VAL A 169 2.28 -0.63 -3.74
C VAL A 169 1.04 0.24 -3.61
N LYS A 170 0.26 0.42 -4.67
CA LYS A 170 -1.03 1.12 -4.61
C LYS A 170 -1.99 0.48 -3.60
N ILE A 171 -2.15 -0.86 -3.68
CA ILE A 171 -3.00 -1.61 -2.75
C ILE A 171 -2.43 -1.61 -1.32
N ALA A 172 -1.11 -1.71 -1.18
CA ALA A 172 -0.45 -1.63 0.13
C ALA A 172 -0.66 -0.26 0.79
N SER A 173 -0.62 0.81 -0.01
CA SER A 173 -0.83 2.18 0.46
C SER A 173 -2.23 2.38 0.99
N SER A 174 -3.27 1.91 0.29
CA SER A 174 -4.67 1.95 0.77
C SER A 174 -4.96 1.09 2.00
N LYS A 175 -3.98 0.28 2.43
CA LYS A 175 -4.04 -0.54 3.64
C LYS A 175 -3.13 -0.04 4.76
N GLY A 176 -2.50 1.13 4.58
CA GLY A 176 -1.67 1.76 5.61
C GLY A 176 -0.17 1.43 5.55
N TYR A 177 0.29 0.73 4.52
CA TYR A 177 1.68 0.26 4.40
C TYR A 177 2.58 1.15 3.51
N LEU A 178 2.10 2.35 3.10
CA LEU A 178 2.81 3.24 2.18
C LEU A 178 4.29 3.43 2.56
N LEU A 179 4.57 3.88 3.78
CA LEU A 179 5.93 4.26 4.19
C LEU A 179 6.92 3.06 4.15
N GLU A 180 6.42 1.85 4.36
CA GLU A 180 7.24 0.63 4.37
C GLU A 180 7.54 0.16 2.95
N GLU A 181 6.56 0.23 2.05
CA GLU A 181 6.73 -0.18 0.66
C GLU A 181 7.40 0.89 -0.20
N LEU A 182 7.24 2.18 0.14
CA LEU A 182 7.84 3.29 -0.58
C LEU A 182 9.36 3.16 -0.64
N LYS A 183 10.00 2.76 0.47
CA LYS A 183 11.45 2.52 0.54
C LYS A 183 11.92 1.47 -0.48
N ARG A 184 11.09 0.48 -0.80
CA ARG A 184 11.43 -0.60 -1.73
C ARG A 184 11.19 -0.22 -3.18
N VAL A 185 10.12 0.55 -3.44
CA VAL A 185 9.72 0.88 -4.80
C VAL A 185 10.46 2.08 -5.36
N LEU A 186 10.91 3.02 -4.51
CA LEU A 186 11.55 4.26 -4.95
C LEU A 186 12.73 4.04 -5.93
N PRO A 187 13.66 3.09 -5.70
CA PRO A 187 14.70 2.79 -6.68
C PRO A 187 14.15 2.34 -8.04
N LEU A 188 13.04 1.61 -8.05
CA LEU A 188 12.38 1.10 -9.26
C LEU A 188 11.59 2.17 -9.99
N MET A 189 11.12 3.21 -9.30
CA MET A 189 10.42 4.32 -9.95
C MET A 189 11.31 5.00 -10.99
N THR A 190 12.63 5.01 -10.80
CA THR A 190 13.58 5.55 -11.80
C THR A 190 13.53 4.85 -13.16
N LEU A 191 13.02 3.61 -13.21
CA LEU A 191 12.84 2.83 -14.44
C LEU A 191 11.64 3.31 -15.26
N LEU A 192 10.76 4.14 -14.68
CA LEU A 192 9.64 4.72 -15.42
C LEU A 192 10.15 5.68 -16.50
N ILE A 193 9.76 5.40 -17.75
CA ILE A 193 10.14 6.16 -18.94
C ILE A 193 9.76 7.65 -18.80
N LYS A 194 8.62 7.94 -18.13
CA LYS A 194 8.07 9.29 -17.98
C LYS A 194 7.96 9.69 -16.50
N PRO A 195 8.74 10.68 -16.03
CA PRO A 195 8.62 11.21 -14.66
C PRO A 195 7.25 11.77 -14.31
N THR A 196 6.47 12.23 -15.30
CA THR A 196 5.09 12.70 -15.11
C THR A 196 4.14 11.58 -14.69
N SER A 197 4.27 10.40 -15.32
CA SER A 197 3.55 9.20 -14.92
C SER A 197 3.96 8.75 -13.52
N GLY A 198 5.25 8.88 -13.20
CA GLY A 198 5.77 8.65 -11.85
C GLY A 198 5.15 9.56 -10.79
N LEU A 199 5.03 10.87 -11.07
CA LEU A 199 4.41 11.83 -10.16
C LEU A 199 2.93 11.50 -9.91
N ALA A 200 2.17 11.25 -10.97
CA ALA A 200 0.75 10.90 -10.83
C ALA A 200 0.58 9.67 -9.93
N LEU A 201 1.42 8.65 -10.13
CA LEU A 201 1.40 7.43 -9.35
C LEU A 201 1.80 7.64 -7.88
N MET A 202 2.84 8.43 -7.60
CA MET A 202 3.22 8.79 -6.22
C MET A 202 2.08 9.48 -5.48
N LEU A 203 1.35 10.37 -6.16
CA LEU A 203 0.19 11.06 -5.59
C LEU A 203 -0.99 10.10 -5.38
N GLU A 204 -1.16 9.08 -6.23
CA GLU A 204 -2.14 8.01 -5.97
C GLU A 204 -1.77 7.20 -4.73
N PHE A 205 -0.48 6.91 -4.52
CA PHE A 205 0.00 6.22 -3.33
C PHE A 205 -0.27 7.04 -2.07
N GLU A 206 0.08 8.33 -2.09
CA GLU A 206 -0.21 9.28 -1.02
C GLU A 206 -1.71 9.35 -0.74
N LYS A 207 -2.55 9.55 -1.77
CA LYS A 207 -4.00 9.61 -1.62
C LYS A 207 -4.55 8.35 -0.95
N GLY A 208 -4.21 7.17 -1.47
CA GLY A 208 -4.70 5.91 -0.89
C GLY A 208 -4.30 5.75 0.58
N TYR A 209 -3.08 6.19 0.93
CA TYR A 209 -2.62 6.20 2.32
C TYR A 209 -3.40 7.19 3.20
N LEU A 210 -3.67 8.40 2.71
CA LEU A 210 -4.42 9.40 3.46
C LEU A 210 -5.89 9.05 3.61
N ASP A 211 -6.50 8.41 2.61
CA ASP A 211 -7.86 7.86 2.71
C ASP A 211 -7.92 6.80 3.84
N TYR A 212 -6.91 5.93 3.92
CA TYR A 212 -6.76 4.97 5.01
C TYR A 212 -6.61 5.67 6.38
N ILE A 213 -5.69 6.63 6.50
CA ILE A 213 -5.45 7.34 7.78
C ILE A 213 -6.69 8.11 8.21
N THR A 214 -7.40 8.75 7.28
CA THR A 214 -8.65 9.46 7.58
C THR A 214 -9.70 8.55 8.21
N THR A 215 -9.72 7.28 7.81
CA THR A 215 -10.66 6.27 8.34
C THR A 215 -10.25 5.78 9.74
N VAL A 216 -8.94 5.61 9.99
CA VAL A 216 -8.44 4.92 11.19
C VAL A 216 -7.99 5.89 12.29
N GLU A 217 -7.32 6.98 11.91
CA GLU A 217 -6.75 8.00 12.81
C GLU A 217 -6.97 9.41 12.24
N PRO A 218 -8.23 9.88 12.12
CA PRO A 218 -8.56 11.16 11.49
C PRO A 218 -7.83 12.36 12.12
N GLN A 219 -7.58 12.32 13.44
CA GLN A 219 -6.84 13.34 14.17
C GLN A 219 -5.38 13.50 13.73
N ASN A 220 -4.80 12.47 13.10
CA ASN A 220 -3.40 12.45 12.69
C ASN A 220 -3.22 12.68 11.18
N VAL A 221 -4.29 12.91 10.40
CA VAL A 221 -4.22 13.02 8.93
C VAL A 221 -3.21 14.05 8.47
N GLN A 222 -3.20 15.24 9.06
CA GLN A 222 -2.28 16.32 8.66
C GLN A 222 -0.81 15.94 8.90
N ARG A 223 -0.54 15.26 10.02
CA ARG A 223 0.79 14.72 10.32
C ARG A 223 1.16 13.69 9.25
N HIS A 224 0.30 12.71 8.99
CA HIS A 224 0.57 11.67 8.00
C HIS A 224 0.72 12.21 6.57
N ALA A 225 -0.02 13.26 6.20
CA ALA A 225 0.14 13.96 4.93
C ALA A 225 1.53 14.57 4.80
N SER A 226 1.99 15.28 5.84
CA SER A 226 3.36 15.82 5.89
C SER A 226 4.41 14.71 5.70
N LEU A 227 4.28 13.59 6.44
CA LEU A 227 5.23 12.49 6.37
C LEU A 227 5.25 11.79 5.01
N ALA A 228 4.08 11.51 4.45
CA ALA A 228 3.96 10.90 3.12
C ALA A 228 4.57 11.81 2.06
N ARG A 229 4.23 13.10 2.08
CA ARG A 229 4.73 14.11 1.15
C ARG A 229 6.25 14.25 1.22
N GLU A 230 6.81 14.34 2.42
CA GLU A 230 8.25 14.39 2.63
C GLU A 230 8.95 13.16 2.05
N ALA A 231 8.43 11.96 2.33
CA ALA A 231 9.01 10.71 1.84
C ALA A 231 9.01 10.64 0.30
N LEU A 232 7.96 11.15 -0.35
CA LEU A 232 7.88 11.24 -1.81
C LEU A 232 8.88 12.25 -2.40
N ILE A 233 8.99 13.45 -1.80
CA ILE A 233 9.95 14.48 -2.22
C ILE A 233 11.38 13.93 -2.10
N LEU A 234 11.67 13.33 -0.95
CA LEU A 234 12.94 12.69 -0.65
C LEU A 234 13.27 11.62 -1.70
N GLY A 235 12.34 10.71 -1.97
CA GLY A 235 12.51 9.70 -3.01
C GLY A 235 12.79 10.26 -4.40
N CYS A 236 12.13 11.37 -4.78
CA CYS A 236 12.42 12.07 -6.03
C CYS A 236 13.85 12.67 -6.08
N CYS A 237 14.34 13.19 -4.94
CA CYS A 237 15.71 13.70 -4.86
C CYS A 237 16.74 12.56 -5.00
N GLU A 238 16.47 11.40 -4.42
CA GLU A 238 17.37 10.23 -4.48
C GLU A 238 17.47 9.64 -5.89
N ALA A 239 16.36 9.62 -6.64
CA ALA A 239 16.27 9.15 -8.01
C ALA A 239 17.20 9.90 -9.01
N LYS A 240 17.69 11.09 -8.64
CA LYS A 240 18.56 11.98 -9.44
C LYS A 240 17.97 12.36 -10.82
N GLY A 241 18.67 13.25 -11.52
CA GLY A 241 18.33 13.64 -12.90
C GLY A 241 16.93 14.22 -13.05
N ARG A 242 16.11 13.60 -13.92
CA ARG A 242 14.78 14.13 -14.31
C ARG A 242 13.77 14.20 -13.16
N TRP A 243 14.00 13.49 -12.06
CA TRP A 243 13.14 13.46 -10.89
C TRP A 243 13.25 14.71 -10.00
N MET A 244 14.30 15.52 -10.15
CA MET A 244 14.43 16.79 -9.43
C MET A 244 13.27 17.75 -9.75
N ARG A 245 12.83 17.80 -11.01
CA ARG A 245 11.65 18.59 -11.40
C ARG A 245 10.39 18.10 -10.71
N THR A 246 10.27 16.80 -10.49
CA THR A 246 9.15 16.19 -9.76
C THR A 246 9.20 16.55 -8.28
N ALA A 247 10.38 16.50 -7.63
CA ALA A 247 10.56 16.94 -6.25
C ALA A 247 10.12 18.41 -6.05
N MET A 248 10.53 19.31 -6.95
CA MET A 248 10.11 20.72 -6.91
C MET A 248 8.60 20.90 -7.10
N LYS A 249 7.98 20.11 -8.01
CA LYS A 249 6.53 20.15 -8.21
C LYS A 249 5.79 19.71 -6.96
N LEU A 250 6.23 18.63 -6.31
CA LEU A 250 5.67 18.16 -5.04
C LEU A 250 5.82 19.19 -3.93
N LEU A 251 6.99 19.83 -3.81
CA LEU A 251 7.23 20.88 -2.81
C LEU A 251 6.31 22.09 -3.03
N LYS A 252 6.21 22.59 -4.27
CA LYS A 252 5.29 23.69 -4.61
C LYS A 252 3.84 23.33 -4.30
N ARG A 253 3.42 22.12 -4.67
CA ARG A 253 2.07 21.61 -4.42
C ARG A 253 1.79 21.48 -2.93
N SER A 254 2.79 21.07 -2.13
CA SER A 254 2.70 21.02 -0.67
C SER A 254 2.32 22.37 -0.07
N ASN A 255 2.99 23.44 -0.51
CA ASN A 255 2.71 24.80 -0.05
C ASN A 255 1.30 25.26 -0.45
N GLN A 256 0.82 24.85 -1.64
CA GLN A 256 -0.52 25.20 -2.13
C GLN A 256 -1.63 24.46 -1.38
N GLU A 257 -1.40 23.20 -1.03
CA GLU A 257 -2.36 22.33 -0.32
C GLU A 257 -2.28 22.50 1.21
N GLY A 258 -1.38 23.34 1.72
CA GLY A 258 -1.17 23.51 3.16
C GLY A 258 -0.56 22.29 3.85
N VAL A 259 0.04 21.37 3.10
CA VAL A 259 0.76 20.21 3.65
C VAL A 259 2.15 20.67 4.08
N SER A 260 2.43 20.62 5.38
CA SER A 260 3.73 21.05 5.92
C SER A 260 4.85 20.13 5.43
N VAL A 261 5.97 20.72 5.00
CA VAL A 261 7.22 20.03 4.68
C VAL A 261 8.31 20.69 5.50
N SER A 262 9.12 19.88 6.17
CA SER A 262 10.20 20.35 7.02
C SER A 262 11.19 21.24 6.26
N PRO A 263 11.73 22.29 6.91
CA PRO A 263 12.72 23.18 6.30
C PRO A 263 13.93 22.42 5.75
N GLU A 264 14.34 21.34 6.39
CA GLU A 264 15.47 20.50 5.98
C GLU A 264 15.22 19.87 4.60
N VAL A 265 14.03 19.31 4.37
CA VAL A 265 13.63 18.72 3.09
C VAL A 265 13.52 19.80 2.02
N ALA A 266 12.90 20.94 2.34
CA ALA A 266 12.78 22.07 1.42
C ALA A 266 14.17 22.61 1.00
N ASN A 267 15.06 22.82 1.96
CA ASN A 267 16.43 23.29 1.72
C ASN A 267 17.24 22.29 0.87
N LEU A 268 17.06 20.99 1.11
CA LEU A 268 17.69 19.95 0.28
C LEU A 268 17.28 20.06 -1.18
N VAL A 269 15.99 20.21 -1.46
CA VAL A 269 15.48 20.37 -2.84
C VAL A 269 16.10 21.61 -3.49
N MET A 270 16.14 22.73 -2.78
CA MET A 270 16.69 24.00 -3.29
C MET A 270 18.19 23.91 -3.57
N MET A 271 18.96 23.28 -2.67
CA MET A 271 20.39 23.05 -2.84
C MET A 271 20.69 22.18 -4.06
N LEU A 272 19.96 21.07 -4.22
CA LEU A 272 20.19 20.13 -5.32
C LEU A 272 19.77 20.74 -6.67
N LYS A 273 18.77 21.62 -6.70
CA LYS A 273 18.39 22.39 -7.89
C LYS A 273 19.55 23.26 -8.39
N GLY A 274 20.22 23.98 -7.49
CA GLY A 274 21.34 24.86 -7.84
C GLY A 274 22.49 24.10 -8.54
N ASN A 275 22.74 22.86 -8.11
CA ASN A 275 23.80 22.01 -8.66
C ASN A 275 23.47 21.33 -10.00
N THR A 276 22.24 21.48 -10.51
CA THR A 276 21.83 20.90 -11.82
C THR A 276 21.96 21.86 -12.99
N ILE A 277 22.35 23.11 -12.74
CA ILE A 277 22.46 24.20 -13.73
C ILE A 277 23.93 24.47 -14.13
N GLY A 278 24.90 23.81 -13.51
CA GLY A 278 26.32 23.82 -13.89
C GLY A 278 26.75 22.50 -14.50
#